data_AF-A0A523WHM3-F1
#
_entry.id   AF-A0A523WHM3-F1
#
_cell.length_a   1.000
_cell.length_b   1.000
_cell.length_c   1.000
_cell.angle_alpha   90.00
_cell.angle_beta   90.00
_cell.angle_gamma   90.00
#
_symmetry.space_group_name_H-M   'P 1'
#
loop_
_entity.id
_entity.type
_entity.pdbx_description
1 polymer ?
#
loop_
_entity_poly.entity_id
_entity_poly.type
_entity_poly.pdbx_seq_one_letter_code
_entity_poly.pdbx_strand_id
1 'polypeptide(L)' 'MYQKTTLDNGLRLITASMPHTRSVTISFFIGAGSRYETEAQAGISHFIE' A
#
# COMPACT_ATOMS: atom_id res chain seq x y z
N MET A 1 -14.98 11.41 -6.63
CA MET A 1 -15.55 10.09 -6.27
C MET A 1 -14.41 9.09 -6.25
N TYR A 2 -14.33 8.24 -5.22
CA TYR A 2 -13.32 7.19 -5.13
C TYR A 2 -13.90 5.89 -5.68
N GLN A 3 -13.11 5.15 -6.45
CA GLN A 3 -13.46 3.82 -6.94
C GLN A 3 -12.62 2.78 -6.21
N LYS A 4 -13.28 1.71 -5.75
CA LYS A 4 -12.62 0.54 -5.16
C LYS A 4 -12.71 -0.63 -6.12
N THR A 5 -11.57 -1.23 -6.41
CA THR A 5 -11.48 -2.45 -7.25
C THR A 5 -10.69 -3.51 -6.48
N THR A 6 -11.11 -4.76 -6.56
CA THR A 6 -10.33 -5.90 -6.07
C THR A 6 -9.96 -6.74 -7.29
N LEU A 7 -8.66 -6.96 -7.50
CA LEU A 7 -8.16 -7.78 -8.61
C LEU A 7 -8.29 -9.27 -8.29
N ASP A 8 -8.14 -10.13 -9.29
CA ASP A 8 -8.27 -11.60 -9.14
C ASP A 8 -7.26 -12.19 -8.14
N ASN A 9 -6.10 -11.55 -7.95
CA ASN A 9 -5.10 -11.95 -6.95
C ASN A 9 -5.38 -11.40 -5.53
N GLY A 10 -6.52 -10.73 -5.32
CA GLY A 10 -6.90 -10.14 -4.04
C GLY A 10 -6.33 -8.75 -3.76
N LEU A 11 -5.50 -8.18 -4.65
CA LEU A 11 -4.99 -6.82 -4.47
C LEU A 11 -6.14 -5.80 -4.54
N ARG A 12 -6.18 -4.89 -3.57
CA ARG A 12 -7.22 -3.86 -3.45
C ARG A 12 -6.67 -2.52 -3.93
N LEU A 13 -7.36 -1.91 -4.89
CA LEU A 13 -7.04 -0.60 -5.44
C LEU A 13 -8.10 0.40 -5.01
N ILE A 14 -7.64 1.58 -4.59
CA ILE A 14 -8.47 2.77 -4.42
C ILE A 14 -7.97 3.80 -5.42
N THR A 15 -8.83 4.23 -6.35
CA THR A 15 -8.48 5.21 -7.36
C THR A 15 -9.39 6.43 -7.27
N ALA A 16 -8.85 7.60 -7.62
CA ALA A 16 -9.60 8.84 -7.74
C ALA A 16 -9.21 9.52 -9.04
N SER A 17 -10.15 9.61 -9.99
CA SER A 17 -9.91 10.36 -11.22
C SER A 17 -10.04 11.87 -10.95
N MET A 18 -9.02 12.62 -11.37
CA MET A 18 -8.95 14.07 -11.24
C MET A 18 -8.57 14.68 -12.60
N PRO A 19 -9.53 14.88 -13.52
CA PRO A 19 -9.23 15.28 -14.92
C PRO A 19 -8.47 16.60 -15.08
N HIS A 20 -8.48 17.46 -14.06
CA HIS A 20 -7.81 18.75 -14.07
C HIS A 20 -6.39 18.74 -13.46
N THR A 21 -5.93 17.59 -12.95
CA THR A 21 -4.55 17.46 -12.42
C THR A 21 -3.60 17.00 -13.53
N ARG A 22 -2.35 17.49 -13.48
CA ARG A 22 -1.28 17.13 -14.43
C ARG A 22 -0.23 16.19 -13.83
N SER A 23 -0.52 15.64 -12.67
CA SER A 23 0.31 14.67 -11.96
C SER A 23 -0.55 13.57 -11.38
N VAL A 24 0.09 12.45 -11.08
CA VAL A 24 -0.52 11.29 -10.43
C VAL A 24 0.35 10.93 -9.23
N THR A 25 -0.29 10.62 -8.11
CA THR A 25 0.35 10.02 -6.94
C THR A 25 -0.04 8.56 -6.87
N ILE A 26 0.95 7.69 -6.66
CA ILE A 26 0.73 6.26 -6.45
C ILE A 26 1.39 5.91 -5.11
N SER A 27 0.70 5.12 -4.30
CA SER A 27 1.21 4.63 -3.02
C SER A 27 0.87 3.16 -2.86
N PHE A 28 1.84 2.38 -2.40
CA PHE A 28 1.67 0.98 -2.06
C PHE A 28 1.59 0.86 -0.54
N PHE A 29 0.56 0.17 -0.06
CA PHE A 29 0.36 -0.09 1.36
C PHE A 29 0.48 -1.58 1.61
N ILE A 30 1.47 -1.95 2.42
CA ILE A 30 1.74 -3.34 2.78
C ILE A 30 1.24 -3.53 4.21
N GLY A 31 0.47 -4.60 4.44
CA GLY A 31 0.02 -5.01 5.77
C GLY A 31 1.13 -5.66 6.59
N ALA A 32 2.29 -5.04 6.68
CA ALA A 32 3.47 -5.50 7.42
C ALA A 32 4.03 -4.35 8.29
N GLY A 33 4.97 -4.67 9.17
CA GLY A 33 5.57 -3.72 10.11
C GLY A 33 6.01 -4.40 11.41
N SER A 34 6.62 -3.63 12.30
CA SER A 34 7.23 -4.12 13.54
C SER A 34 6.31 -4.96 14.44
N ARG A 35 5.00 -4.69 14.41
CA ARG A 35 3.99 -5.49 15.13
C ARG A 35 4.00 -6.99 14.75
N TYR A 36 4.47 -7.33 13.55
CA TYR A 36 4.50 -8.70 13.04
C TYR A 36 5.87 -9.37 13.18
N GLU A 37 6.84 -8.68 13.77
CA GLU A 37 8.21 -9.19 13.92
C GLU A 37 8.35 -10.03 15.19
N THR A 38 9.18 -11.07 15.11
CA THR A 38 9.71 -11.74 16.30
C THR A 38 10.87 -10.93 16.89
N GLU A 39 11.24 -11.18 18.14
CA GLU A 39 12.40 -10.51 18.76
C GLU A 39 13.70 -10.71 17.96
N ALA A 40 13.91 -11.92 17.41
CA ALA A 40 15.07 -12.23 16.59
C ALA A 40 15.09 -11.49 15.23
N GLN A 41 13.95 -10.93 14.81
CA GLN A 41 13.77 -10.20 13.56
C GLN A 41 13.54 -8.69 13.78
N ALA A 42 13.73 -8.19 15.01
CA ALA A 42 13.43 -6.81 15.35
C ALA A 42 14.09 -5.82 14.38
N GLY A 43 13.26 -4.98 13.77
CA GLY A 43 13.66 -3.95 12.81
C GLY A 43 13.68 -4.38 11.35
N ILE A 44 13.41 -5.64 11.01
CA ILE A 44 13.53 -6.14 9.63
C ILE A 44 12.57 -5.44 8.65
N SER A 45 11.35 -5.09 9.08
CA SER A 45 10.36 -4.43 8.23
C SER A 45 10.77 -3.02 7.84
N HIS A 46 11.39 -2.28 8.77
CA HIS A 46 11.95 -0.96 8.48
C HIS A 46 13.27 -1.08 7.71
N PHE A 47 14.03 -2.15 7.93
CA PHE A 47 15.27 -2.39 7.19
C PHE A 47 15.02 -2.64 5.70
N ILE A 48 13.87 -3.21 5.33
CA ILE A 48 13.47 -3.46 3.93
C ILE A 48 12.56 -2.38 3.32
N GLU A 49 12.05 -1.45 4.14
CA GLU A 49 11.28 -0.28 3.69
C GLU A 49 12.12 0.60 2.74
#